data_AF-A0A9Q3F107-F1
#
_entry.id   AF-A0A9Q3F107-F1
#
_cell.length_a   1.000
_cell.length_b   1.000
_cell.length_c   1.000
_cell.angle_alpha   90.00
_cell.angle_beta   90.00
_cell.angle_gamma   90.00
#
_symmetry.space_group_name_H-M   'P 1'
#
loop_
_entity.id
_entity.type
_entity.pdbx_description
1 polymer ?
#
loop_
_entity_poly.entity_id
_entity_poly.type
_entity_poly.pdbx_seq_one_letter_code
_entity_poly.pdbx_strand_id
1 'polypeptide(L)'
;MNNDLHHTISSNAEVETACDFKDIPRLEEWPTFSGEGECNHMEFMKTIDMLKEDFNITDEYISATLHSLFTKSAKKCYYKMRQDHGKHSWPWWKEQIISKWENDS
;
A
#
# COMPACT_ATOMS: atom_id res chain seq x y z
N MET A 1 43.85 -41.28 1.90
CA MET A 1 43.02 -41.21 0.68
C MET A 1 41.83 -40.35 1.03
N ASN A 2 41.80 -39.17 0.42
CA ASN A 2 40.67 -38.24 0.47
C ASN A 2 39.53 -38.82 -0.38
N ASN A 3 38.29 -38.59 0.02
CA ASN A 3 37.32 -37.90 -0.84
C ASN A 3 36.07 -37.50 -0.04
N ASP A 4 35.89 -36.19 -0.01
CA ASP A 4 34.75 -35.38 0.39
C ASP A 4 33.50 -35.61 -0.48
N LEU A 5 32.46 -34.80 -0.17
CA LEU A 5 31.22 -34.45 -0.90
C LEU A 5 29.95 -35.18 -0.40
N HIS A 6 28.89 -34.56 0.14
CA HIS A 6 28.60 -33.16 0.47
C HIS A 6 27.47 -33.13 1.53
N HIS A 7 27.69 -32.42 2.63
CA HIS A 7 26.60 -31.72 3.31
C HIS A 7 26.31 -30.44 2.53
N THR A 8 25.04 -30.09 2.36
CA THR A 8 24.42 -28.85 2.88
C THR A 8 23.13 -28.58 2.12
N ILE A 9 22.04 -28.53 2.87
CA ILE A 9 20.72 -28.04 2.47
C ILE A 9 20.90 -26.55 2.13
N SER A 10 20.84 -26.19 0.84
CA SER A 10 20.77 -24.79 0.43
C SER A 10 19.29 -24.42 0.35
N SER A 11 18.77 -23.86 1.44
CA SER A 11 17.54 -23.10 1.42
C SER A 11 17.72 -21.95 0.43
N ASN A 12 16.96 -21.96 -0.65
CA ASN A 12 16.77 -20.78 -1.49
C ASN A 12 15.92 -19.80 -0.69
N ALA A 13 16.56 -19.04 0.21
CA ALA A 13 15.99 -17.82 0.73
C ALA A 13 16.10 -16.80 -0.40
N GLU A 14 14.98 -16.58 -1.09
CA GLU A 14 14.75 -15.35 -1.84
C GLU A 14 15.01 -14.22 -0.84
N VAL A 15 16.15 -13.54 -1.00
CA VAL A 15 16.39 -12.28 -0.32
C VAL A 15 15.48 -11.27 -1.02
N GLU A 16 14.21 -11.28 -0.64
CA GLU A 16 13.33 -10.13 -0.82
C GLU A 16 14.01 -8.98 -0.10
N THR A 17 14.81 -8.24 -0.85
CA THR A 17 15.48 -7.04 -0.37
C THR A 17 14.39 -6.01 -0.25
N ALA A 18 13.71 -5.99 0.89
CA ALA A 18 12.82 -4.91 1.24
C ALA A 18 13.61 -3.60 1.13
N CYS A 19 13.06 -2.61 0.43
CA CYS A 19 13.69 -1.31 0.30
C CYS A 19 13.93 -0.74 1.71
N ASP A 20 15.12 -0.19 1.96
CA ASP A 20 15.42 0.40 3.28
C ASP A 20 14.44 1.57 3.49
N PHE A 21 13.95 1.77 4.71
CA PHE A 21 12.95 2.80 5.01
C PHE A 21 13.41 4.23 4.63
N LYS A 22 14.71 4.41 4.39
CA LYS A 22 15.35 5.65 3.96
C LYS A 22 15.14 5.96 2.47
N ASP A 23 14.87 4.94 1.67
CA ASP A 23 14.66 5.07 0.23
C ASP A 23 13.18 5.31 -0.10
N ILE A 24 12.27 5.00 0.83
CA ILE A 24 10.84 5.30 0.70
C ILE A 24 10.61 6.83 0.68
N PRO A 25 9.92 7.38 -0.34
CA PRO A 25 9.58 8.79 -0.40
C PRO A 25 8.86 9.27 0.86
N ARG A 26 9.11 10.52 1.25
CA ARG A 26 8.46 11.10 2.43
C ARG A 26 6.96 11.13 2.22
N LEU A 27 6.19 10.97 3.29
CA LEU A 27 4.73 10.96 3.20
C LEU A 27 4.14 12.24 2.56
N GLU A 28 4.86 13.36 2.62
CA GLU A 28 4.50 14.63 1.97
C GLU A 28 4.58 14.57 0.43
N GLU A 29 5.34 13.63 -0.12
CA GLU A 29 5.57 13.42 -1.56
C GLU A 29 4.55 12.44 -2.16
N TRP A 30 3.74 11.79 -1.31
CA TRP A 30 2.72 10.85 -1.73
C TRP A 30 1.47 11.60 -2.25
N PRO A 31 0.69 10.99 -3.15
CA PRO A 31 -0.53 11.62 -3.65
C PRO A 31 -1.55 11.80 -2.53
N THR A 32 -2.33 12.88 -2.57
CA THR A 32 -3.46 13.05 -1.65
C THR A 32 -4.78 12.85 -2.38
N PHE A 33 -5.77 12.28 -1.69
CA PHE A 33 -7.08 12.03 -2.26
C PHE A 33 -8.17 12.72 -1.43
N SER A 34 -8.90 13.65 -2.06
CA SER A 34 -9.94 14.46 -1.41
C SER A 34 -11.32 13.81 -1.45
N GLY A 35 -11.55 12.88 -2.38
CA GLY A 35 -12.88 12.34 -2.68
C GLY A 35 -13.84 13.39 -3.27
N GLU A 36 -13.33 14.48 -3.84
CA GLU A 36 -14.08 15.53 -4.53
C GLU A 36 -13.53 15.70 -5.96
N GLY A 37 -14.43 15.70 -6.96
CA GLY A 37 -14.08 15.81 -8.39
C GLY A 37 -14.11 14.48 -9.15
N GLU A 38 -14.16 14.55 -10.49
CA GLU A 38 -14.17 13.37 -11.37
C GLU A 38 -12.79 12.69 -11.40
N CYS A 39 -12.79 11.35 -11.34
CA CYS A 39 -11.67 10.47 -11.68
C CYS A 39 -10.35 10.57 -10.87
N ASN A 40 -10.31 11.22 -9.70
CA ASN A 40 -9.06 11.34 -8.92
C ASN A 40 -8.68 10.07 -8.11
N HIS A 41 -9.56 9.07 -8.04
CA HIS A 41 -9.34 7.87 -7.23
C HIS A 41 -8.48 6.80 -7.95
N MET A 42 -8.61 6.66 -9.27
CA MET A 42 -7.81 5.70 -10.05
C MET A 42 -6.34 6.10 -10.11
N GLU A 43 -6.07 7.40 -10.33
CA GLU A 43 -4.71 7.94 -10.33
C GLU A 43 -4.06 7.76 -8.96
N PHE A 44 -4.77 8.11 -7.88
CA PHE A 44 -4.33 7.86 -6.50
C PHE A 44 -3.95 6.38 -6.30
N MET A 45 -4.85 5.44 -6.62
CA MET A 45 -4.57 4.00 -6.43
C MET A 45 -3.36 3.54 -7.26
N LYS A 46 -3.25 3.98 -8.51
CA LYS A 46 -2.15 3.62 -9.40
C LYS A 46 -0.80 4.13 -8.89
N THR A 47 -0.75 5.36 -8.38
CA THR A 47 0.48 5.92 -7.80
C THR A 47 0.88 5.17 -6.52
N ILE A 48 -0.08 4.78 -5.68
CA ILE A 48 0.23 3.95 -4.49
C ILE A 48 0.72 2.57 -4.89
N ASP A 49 0.13 1.94 -5.91
CA ASP A 49 0.59 0.65 -6.44
C ASP A 49 2.03 0.76 -7.01
N MET A 50 2.36 1.84 -7.73
CA MET A 50 3.73 2.11 -8.19
C MET A 50 4.71 2.26 -7.02
N LEU A 51 4.37 3.06 -6.00
CA LEU A 51 5.22 3.21 -4.81
C LEU A 51 5.40 1.89 -4.06
N LYS A 52 4.34 1.07 -4.01
CA LYS A 52 4.40 -0.27 -3.42
C LYS A 52 5.39 -1.16 -4.15
N GLU A 53 5.38 -1.15 -5.47
CA GLU A 53 6.26 -1.96 -6.33
C GLU A 53 7.70 -1.43 -6.30
N ASP A 54 7.90 -0.13 -6.45
CA ASP A 54 9.22 0.50 -6.52
C ASP A 54 10.00 0.40 -5.20
N PHE A 55 9.28 0.43 -4.06
CA PHE A 55 9.88 0.46 -2.72
C PHE A 55 9.50 -0.72 -1.83
N ASN A 56 8.93 -1.80 -2.39
CA ASN A 56 8.52 -3.01 -1.65
C ASN A 56 7.69 -2.71 -0.39
N ILE A 57 6.76 -1.76 -0.48
CA ILE A 57 6.01 -1.28 0.69
C ILE A 57 4.96 -2.30 1.14
N THR A 58 4.85 -2.53 2.44
CA THR A 58 3.85 -3.45 3.00
C THR A 58 2.45 -2.84 2.98
N ASP A 59 1.43 -3.69 2.90
CA ASP A 59 0.04 -3.24 2.94
C ASP A 59 -0.31 -2.57 4.27
N GLU A 60 0.31 -3.00 5.37
CA GLU A 60 0.15 -2.42 6.69
C GLU A 60 0.67 -0.98 6.74
N TYR A 61 1.81 -0.72 6.10
CA TYR A 61 2.38 0.63 6.04
C TYR A 61 1.46 1.56 5.24
N ILE A 62 1.05 1.16 4.03
CA ILE A 62 0.10 1.92 3.21
C ILE A 62 -1.18 2.20 4.01
N SER A 63 -1.74 1.18 4.65
CA SER A 63 -2.98 1.31 5.42
C SER A 63 -2.84 2.23 6.64
N ALA A 64 -1.64 2.38 7.19
CA ALA A 64 -1.34 3.34 8.26
C ALA A 64 -1.21 4.78 7.73
N THR A 65 -0.68 4.96 6.52
CA THR A 65 -0.49 6.28 5.90
C THR A 65 -1.78 6.88 5.32
N LEU A 66 -2.79 6.05 4.99
CA LEU A 66 -4.08 6.51 4.43
C LEU A 66 -4.75 7.64 5.21
N HIS A 67 -4.62 7.68 6.55
CA HIS A 67 -5.14 8.78 7.38
C HIS A 67 -4.60 10.17 6.97
N SER A 68 -3.34 10.22 6.54
CA SER A 68 -2.66 11.43 6.11
C SER A 68 -2.90 11.75 4.64
N LEU A 69 -2.99 10.71 3.80
CA LEU A 69 -3.20 10.84 2.35
C LEU A 69 -4.65 11.25 2.01
N PHE A 70 -5.61 10.80 2.81
CA PHE A 70 -7.01 11.19 2.63
C PHE A 70 -7.28 12.57 3.20
N THR A 71 -7.92 13.40 2.40
CA THR A 71 -8.32 14.76 2.75
C THR A 71 -9.83 14.94 2.57
N LYS A 72 -10.39 16.04 3.09
CA LYS A 72 -11.81 16.42 2.95
C LYS A 72 -12.81 15.27 3.14
N SER A 73 -13.60 14.95 2.12
CA SER A 73 -14.68 13.96 2.14
C SER A 73 -14.15 12.53 2.23
N ALA A 74 -13.03 12.22 1.56
CA ALA A 74 -12.34 10.94 1.69
C ALA A 74 -11.86 10.69 3.13
N LYS A 75 -11.35 11.72 3.81
CA LYS A 75 -10.89 11.58 5.20
C LYS A 75 -12.02 11.19 6.16
N LYS A 76 -13.21 11.77 5.98
CA LYS A 76 -14.40 11.41 6.76
C LYS A 76 -14.83 9.97 6.47
N CYS A 77 -14.80 9.56 5.20
CA CYS A 77 -15.11 8.20 4.78
C CYS A 77 -14.15 7.18 5.42
N TYR A 78 -12.85 7.47 5.40
CA TYR A 78 -11.83 6.65 6.03
C TYR A 78 -12.07 6.42 7.52
N TYR A 79 -12.36 7.47 8.29
CA TYR A 79 -12.64 7.32 9.72
C TYR A 79 -13.86 6.44 9.98
N LYS A 80 -14.93 6.63 9.20
CA LYS A 80 -16.13 5.79 9.30
C LYS A 80 -15.79 4.33 8.99
N MET A 81 -15.13 4.05 7.88
CA MET A 81 -14.73 2.69 7.50
C MET A 81 -13.79 2.05 8.54
N ARG A 82 -12.86 2.82 9.11
CA ARG A 82 -11.98 2.35 10.19
C ARG A 82 -12.73 2.02 11.46
N GLN A 83 -13.78 2.77 11.79
CA GLN A 83 -14.62 2.51 12.95
C GLN A 83 -15.48 1.26 12.75
N ASP A 84 -16.05 1.10 11.56
CA ASP A 84 -17.01 0.04 11.24
C ASP A 84 -16.33 -1.31 10.97
N HIS A 85 -15.16 -1.31 10.30
CA HIS A 85 -14.48 -2.52 9.82
C HIS A 85 -13.10 -2.76 10.47
N GLY A 86 -12.50 -1.74 11.10
CA GLY A 86 -11.20 -1.87 11.74
C GLY A 86 -10.01 -1.77 10.77
N LYS A 87 -8.94 -2.54 11.02
CA LYS A 87 -7.73 -2.52 10.20
C LYS A 87 -7.84 -3.54 9.07
N HIS A 88 -7.55 -3.10 7.84
CA HIS A 88 -7.56 -3.93 6.64
C HIS A 88 -6.39 -3.57 5.74
N SER A 89 -6.05 -4.49 4.83
CA SER A 89 -4.96 -4.38 3.86
C SER A 89 -5.28 -3.43 2.71
N TRP A 90 -4.26 -3.07 1.94
CA TRP A 90 -4.39 -2.17 0.79
C TRP A 90 -5.36 -2.70 -0.30
N PRO A 91 -5.35 -3.99 -0.67
CA PRO A 91 -6.33 -4.54 -1.63
C PRO A 91 -7.79 -4.31 -1.19
N TRP A 92 -8.09 -4.52 0.09
CA TRP A 92 -9.43 -4.25 0.62
C TRP A 92 -9.79 -2.76 0.51
N TRP A 93 -8.85 -1.87 0.83
CA TRP A 93 -9.07 -0.43 0.66
C TRP A 93 -9.33 -0.03 -0.79
N LYS A 94 -8.65 -0.65 -1.77
CA LYS A 94 -8.94 -0.41 -3.19
C LYS A 94 -10.37 -0.77 -3.54
N GLU A 95 -10.86 -1.93 -3.11
CA GLU A 95 -12.26 -2.33 -3.31
C GLU A 95 -13.25 -1.32 -2.70
N GLN A 96 -12.97 -0.82 -1.49
CA GLN A 96 -13.82 0.18 -0.86
C GLN A 96 -13.79 1.53 -1.59
N ILE A 97 -12.63 1.95 -2.08
CA ILE A 97 -12.48 3.18 -2.86
C ILE A 97 -13.27 3.05 -4.18
N ILE A 98 -13.07 1.95 -4.91
CA ILE A 98 -13.78 1.66 -6.15
C ILE A 98 -15.30 1.63 -5.89
N SER A 99 -15.75 0.81 -4.94
CA SER A 99 -17.17 0.68 -4.61
C SER A 99 -17.83 2.00 -4.22
N LYS A 100 -17.08 2.91 -3.59
CA LYS A 100 -17.61 4.17 -3.06
C LYS A 100 -17.65 5.30 -4.08
N TRP A 101 -16.67 5.36 -5.00
CA TRP A 101 -16.51 6.48 -5.93
C TRP A 101 -16.71 6.11 -7.41
N GLU A 102 -16.80 4.83 -7.77
CA GLU A 102 -17.17 4.38 -9.12
C GLU A 102 -18.71 4.38 -9.32
N ASN A 103 -19.49 4.25 -8.25
CA ASN A 103 -20.96 4.31 -8.29
C ASN A 103 -21.56 5.74 -8.26
N ASP A 104 -20.73 6.78 -8.11
CA ASP A 104 -21.15 8.18 -8.11
C ASP A 104 -20.89 8.88 -9.48
N SER A 105 -20.55 8.11 -10.53
CA SER A 105 -20.37 8.58 -11.93
C SER A 105 -21.60 8.33 -12.81
#